data_AF-A0A2V8BYB9-F1
#
_entry.id   AF-A0A2V8BYB9-F1
#
_cell.length_a   1.000
_cell.length_b   1.000
_cell.length_c   1.000
_cell.angle_alpha   90.00
_cell.angle_beta   90.00
_cell.angle_gamma   90.00
#
_symmetry.space_group_name_H-M   'P 1'
#
loop_
_entity.id
_entity.type
_entity.pdbx_description
1 polymer ?
#
loop_
_entity_poly.entity_id
_entity_poly.type
_entity_poly.pdbx_seq_one_letter_code
_entity_poly.pdbx_strand_id
1 'polypeptide(L)'
;MMPAFVSVVVATRNRASLLAQTLDALCAQSWPVERLEIIVGDNGSTDDSRRVVEAAARRSDVPAVRYLYVPDPGKSNAVNAAVQWARGDLIAFTDDDVVPEARWIECLAHAVAETNCDFVTGRILPRWEIDPPRWLSRQLYGALSVFDNGEA
;
A
#
# COMPACT_ATOMS: atom_id res chain seq x y z
N MET A 1 -8.40 -7.70 18.92
CA MET A 1 -9.26 -6.50 19.07
C MET A 1 -9.24 -5.76 17.74
N MET A 2 -10.34 -5.09 17.33
CA MET A 2 -10.33 -4.26 16.12
C MET A 2 -9.34 -3.10 16.27
N PRO A 3 -8.44 -2.84 15.29
CA PRO A 3 -7.55 -1.68 15.30
C PRO A 3 -8.34 -0.37 15.40
N ALA A 4 -7.92 0.54 16.27
CA ALA A 4 -8.57 1.86 16.39
C ALA A 4 -8.08 2.81 15.28
N PHE A 5 -6.84 2.63 14.82
CA PHE A 5 -6.22 3.45 13.79
C PHE A 5 -5.29 2.60 12.90
N VAL A 6 -5.28 2.87 11.60
CA VAL A 6 -4.45 2.15 10.61
C VAL A 6 -3.48 3.11 9.93
N SER A 7 -2.21 2.73 9.87
CA SER A 7 -1.20 3.41 9.06
C SER A 7 -0.87 2.59 7.82
N VAL A 8 -1.12 3.14 6.64
CA VAL A 8 -0.66 2.54 5.38
C VAL A 8 0.70 3.09 5.02
N VAL A 9 1.68 2.22 4.80
CA VAL A 9 3.04 2.58 4.41
C VAL A 9 3.28 2.18 2.96
N VAL A 10 3.73 3.16 2.16
CA VAL A 10 4.11 2.99 0.76
C VAL A 10 5.53 3.51 0.58
N ALA A 11 6.41 2.74 -0.05
CA ALA A 11 7.72 3.21 -0.48
C ALA A 11 7.68 3.53 -1.98
N THR A 12 8.28 4.64 -2.39
CA THR A 12 8.32 5.04 -3.79
C THR A 12 9.68 5.55 -4.23
N ARG A 13 9.99 5.37 -5.52
CA ARG A 13 11.16 5.99 -6.18
C ARG A 13 10.93 6.06 -7.69
N ASN A 14 10.77 7.28 -8.22
CA ASN A 14 10.63 7.55 -9.65
C ASN A 14 9.46 6.80 -10.33
N ARG A 15 8.30 6.78 -9.67
CA ARG A 15 7.09 6.06 -10.13
C ARG A 15 5.82 6.90 -9.99
N ALA A 16 5.92 8.21 -10.23
CA ALA A 16 4.83 9.16 -10.00
C ALA A 16 3.46 8.72 -10.60
N SER A 17 3.45 8.14 -11.80
CA SER A 17 2.21 7.71 -12.48
C SER A 17 1.54 6.49 -11.83
N LEU A 18 2.33 5.51 -11.36
CA LEU A 18 1.82 4.34 -10.66
C LEU A 18 1.40 4.71 -9.24
N LEU A 19 2.22 5.50 -8.55
CA LEU A 19 1.93 6.02 -7.22
C LEU A 19 0.60 6.79 -7.19
N ALA A 20 0.29 7.55 -8.24
CA ALA A 20 -0.98 8.26 -8.34
C ALA A 20 -2.18 7.30 -8.28
N GLN A 21 -2.11 6.18 -9.02
CA GLN A 21 -3.16 5.15 -9.03
C GLN A 21 -3.27 4.44 -7.68
N THR A 22 -2.14 4.10 -7.06
CA THR A 22 -2.11 3.51 -5.71
C THR A 22 -2.75 4.44 -4.69
N LEU A 23 -2.40 5.73 -4.70
CA LEU A 23 -2.97 6.71 -3.78
C LEU A 23 -4.45 6.95 -4.00
N ASP A 24 -4.93 6.94 -5.25
CA ASP A 24 -6.36 7.00 -5.54
C ASP A 24 -7.11 5.83 -4.91
N ALA A 25 -6.59 4.60 -5.04
CA ALA A 25 -7.18 3.41 -4.46
C ALA A 25 -7.12 3.40 -2.91
N LEU A 26 -6.03 3.87 -2.33
CA LEU A 26 -5.88 4.00 -0.88
C LEU A 26 -6.78 5.08 -0.27
N CYS A 27 -7.00 6.18 -0.99
CA CYS A 27 -7.92 7.22 -0.54
C CYS A 27 -9.40 6.83 -0.68
N ALA A 28 -9.70 5.79 -1.48
CA ALA A 28 -11.05 5.28 -1.73
C ALA A 28 -11.41 4.05 -0.88
N GLN A 29 -10.66 3.76 0.19
CA GLN A 29 -10.95 2.64 1.08
C GLN A 29 -12.26 2.84 1.84
N SER A 30 -12.95 1.74 2.18
CA SER A 30 -14.17 1.75 3.02
C SER A 30 -13.89 2.01 4.50
N TRP A 31 -12.62 2.03 4.90
CA TRP A 31 -12.21 2.28 6.28
C TRP A 31 -12.49 3.75 6.67
N PRO A 32 -12.92 4.03 7.92
CA PRO A 32 -13.18 5.41 8.35
C PRO A 32 -11.96 6.31 8.15
N VAL A 33 -12.12 7.38 7.38
CA VAL A 33 -11.02 8.25 6.95
C VAL A 33 -10.29 8.92 8.12
N GLU A 34 -11.02 9.23 9.19
CA GLU A 34 -10.48 9.80 10.44
C GLU A 34 -9.65 8.79 11.25
N ARG A 35 -9.69 7.51 10.89
CA ARG A 35 -8.92 6.40 11.48
C ARG A 35 -7.84 5.87 10.54
N LEU A 36 -7.49 6.66 9.53
CA LEU A 36 -6.53 6.30 8.49
C LEU A 36 -5.46 7.37 8.34
N GLU A 37 -4.21 6.92 8.22
CA GLU A 37 -3.15 7.72 7.61
C GLU A 37 -2.42 6.93 6.52
N ILE A 38 -1.91 7.65 5.53
CA ILE A 38 -1.12 7.10 4.43
C ILE A 38 0.23 7.81 4.44
N ILE A 39 1.31 7.06 4.61
CA ILE A 39 2.67 7.59 4.69
C ILE A 39 3.46 7.08 3.49
N VAL A 40 3.89 8.00 2.64
CA VAL A 40 4.70 7.71 1.46
C VAL A 40 6.16 8.06 1.76
N GLY A 41 7.00 7.03 1.90
CA GLY A 41 8.45 7.16 1.97
C GLY A 41 9.06 7.24 0.57
N ASP A 42 9.48 8.43 0.16
CA ASP A 42 10.16 8.67 -1.11
C ASP A 42 11.66 8.51 -0.97
N ASN A 43 12.21 7.50 -1.64
CA ASN A 43 13.64 7.17 -1.59
C ASN A 43 14.45 7.83 -2.71
N GLY A 44 14.44 9.16 -2.73
CA GLY A 44 15.27 9.92 -3.67
C GLY A 44 14.69 10.00 -5.08
N SER A 45 13.37 10.18 -5.22
CA SER A 45 12.75 10.49 -6.50
C SER A 45 13.25 11.82 -7.07
N THR A 46 13.37 11.84 -8.39
CA THR A 46 13.70 13.00 -9.22
C THR A 46 12.56 13.38 -10.16
N ASP A 47 11.46 12.62 -10.13
CA ASP A 47 10.23 12.88 -10.90
C ASP A 47 9.18 13.62 -10.03
N ASP A 48 7.93 13.59 -10.49
CA ASP A 48 6.79 14.26 -9.85
C ASP A 48 6.24 13.55 -8.60
N SER A 49 6.92 12.52 -8.05
CA SER A 49 6.40 11.69 -6.94
C SER A 49 5.92 12.53 -5.75
N ARG A 50 6.69 13.53 -5.31
CA ARG A 50 6.28 14.46 -4.25
C ARG A 50 4.98 15.20 -4.57
N ARG A 51 4.88 15.74 -5.79
CA ARG A 51 3.70 16.50 -6.25
C ARG A 51 2.46 15.62 -6.29
N VAL A 52 2.62 14.34 -6.64
CA VAL A 52 1.53 13.35 -6.64
C VAL A 52 0.99 13.11 -5.22
N VAL A 53 1.86 12.93 -4.23
CA VAL A 53 1.44 12.77 -2.83
C VAL A 53 0.75 14.03 -2.30
N GLU A 54 1.32 15.20 -2.54
CA GLU A 54 0.72 16.48 -2.14
C GLU A 54 -0.64 16.73 -2.81
N ALA A 55 -0.81 16.30 -4.06
CA ALA A 55 -2.09 16.38 -4.75
C ALA A 55 -3.11 15.39 -4.17
N ALA A 56 -2.67 14.19 -3.73
CA ALA A 56 -3.54 13.22 -3.07
C ALA A 56 -4.06 13.78 -1.75
N ALA A 57 -3.17 14.34 -0.93
CA ALA A 57 -3.52 14.98 0.35
C ALA A 57 -4.53 16.13 0.23
N ARG A 58 -4.53 16.86 -0.90
CA ARG A 58 -5.47 17.96 -1.13
C ARG A 58 -6.83 17.51 -1.67
N ARG A 59 -6.89 16.39 -2.39
CA ARG A 59 -8.10 15.94 -3.10
C ARG A 59 -8.93 14.93 -2.32
N SER A 60 -8.33 14.22 -1.37
CA SER A 60 -9.00 13.17 -0.61
C SER A 60 -9.57 13.68 0.70
N ASP A 61 -10.57 12.96 1.22
CA ASP A 61 -11.12 13.18 2.56
C ASP A 61 -10.24 12.56 3.66
N VAL A 62 -9.18 11.84 3.28
CA VAL A 62 -8.22 11.28 4.23
C VAL A 62 -7.37 12.41 4.81
N PRO A 63 -7.49 12.74 6.11
CA PRO A 63 -6.86 13.92 6.69
C PRO A 63 -5.34 13.83 6.77
N ALA A 64 -4.77 12.63 6.60
CA ALA A 64 -3.36 12.35 6.85
C ALA A 64 -2.70 11.55 5.70
N VAL A 65 -2.66 12.12 4.50
CA VAL A 65 -1.76 11.66 3.42
C VAL A 65 -0.44 12.43 3.52
N ARG A 66 0.65 11.76 3.89
CA ARG A 66 1.93 12.36 4.25
C ARG A 66 3.04 11.92 3.31
N TYR A 67 3.90 12.87 2.95
CA TYR A 67 5.13 12.63 2.19
C TYR A 67 6.34 12.71 3.12
N LEU A 68 7.21 11.70 3.06
CA LEU A 68 8.47 11.63 3.79
C LEU A 68 9.61 11.39 2.81
N TYR A 69 10.52 12.36 2.68
CA TYR A 69 11.73 12.18 1.87
C TYR A 69 12.80 11.44 2.66
N VAL A 70 13.37 10.39 2.07
CA VAL A 70 14.39 9.52 2.68
C VAL A 70 15.64 9.52 1.79
N PRO A 71 16.71 10.22 2.21
CA PRO A 71 17.90 10.41 1.37
C PRO A 71 18.74 9.15 1.22
N ASP A 72 18.73 8.27 2.22
CA ASP A 72 19.57 7.06 2.24
C ASP A 72 19.01 5.98 1.30
N PRO A 73 19.74 5.56 0.25
CA PRO A 73 19.23 4.62 -0.73
C PRO A 73 18.84 3.26 -0.13
N GLY A 74 17.71 2.71 -0.58
CA GLY A 74 17.17 1.41 -0.20
C GLY A 74 15.68 1.47 0.12
N LYS A 75 14.88 0.58 -0.49
CA LYS A 75 13.44 0.44 -0.18
C LYS A 75 13.21 0.27 1.32
N SER A 76 14.01 -0.58 1.97
CA SER A 76 13.92 -0.80 3.42
C SER A 76 14.15 0.45 4.25
N ASN A 77 15.04 1.36 3.82
CA ASN A 77 15.24 2.63 4.54
C ASN A 77 13.98 3.50 4.48
N ALA A 78 13.35 3.58 3.30
CA ALA A 78 12.11 4.31 3.13
C ALA A 78 10.95 3.74 3.96
N VAL A 79 10.78 2.40 3.92
CA VAL A 79 9.78 1.71 4.74
C VAL A 79 10.04 1.92 6.23
N ASN A 80 11.27 1.70 6.69
CA ASN A 80 11.62 1.84 8.12
C ASN A 80 11.40 3.27 8.63
N ALA A 81 11.79 4.28 7.84
CA ALA A 81 11.55 5.67 8.20
C ALA A 81 10.05 5.99 8.25
N ALA A 82 9.25 5.48 7.30
CA ALA A 82 7.79 5.66 7.31
C ALA A 82 7.11 4.95 8.49
N VAL A 83 7.56 3.74 8.84
CA VAL A 83 7.09 2.98 10.02
C VAL A 83 7.35 3.75 11.31
N GLN A 84 8.50 4.43 11.44
CA GLN A 84 8.78 5.26 12.62
C GLN A 84 7.83 6.46 12.78
N TRP A 85 7.17 6.88 11.70
CA TRP A 85 6.17 7.96 11.71
C TRP A 85 4.74 7.44 11.91
N ALA A 86 4.51 6.14 11.71
CA ALA A 86 3.22 5.50 11.81
C ALA A 86 2.68 5.56 13.25
N ARG A 87 1.38 5.81 13.37
CA ARG A 87 0.65 5.95 14.64
C ARG A 87 -0.44 4.90 14.83
N GLY A 88 -0.70 4.10 13.81
CA GLY A 88 -1.72 3.06 13.82
C GLY A 88 -1.35 1.87 14.67
N ASP A 89 -2.38 1.27 15.27
CA ASP A 89 -2.26 -0.01 15.97
C ASP A 89 -2.07 -1.18 14.99
N LEU A 90 -2.44 -0.94 13.72
CA LEU A 90 -2.15 -1.81 12.58
C LEU A 90 -1.38 -1.02 11.52
N ILE A 91 -0.26 -1.58 11.07
CA ILE A 91 0.52 -1.05 9.95
C ILE A 91 0.30 -1.95 8.74
N ALA A 92 -0.28 -1.40 7.68
CA ALA A 92 -0.51 -2.09 6.42
C ALA A 92 0.52 -1.64 5.38
N PHE A 93 1.15 -2.59 4.69
CA PHE A 93 2.16 -2.32 3.68
C PHE A 93 1.60 -2.56 2.29
N THR A 94 1.88 -1.68 1.34
CA THR A 94 1.62 -1.91 -0.07
C THR A 94 2.64 -1.18 -0.95
N ASP A 95 2.82 -1.66 -2.17
CA ASP A 95 3.78 -1.08 -3.12
C ASP A 95 3.14 0.05 -3.93
N ASP A 96 3.97 0.94 -4.49
CA ASP A 96 3.55 2.12 -5.25
C ASP A 96 3.01 1.83 -6.66
N ASP A 97 2.83 0.55 -6.98
CA ASP A 97 2.26 0.02 -8.21
C ASP A 97 1.08 -0.94 -7.97
N VAL A 98 0.61 -1.02 -6.73
CA VAL A 98 -0.55 -1.84 -6.34
C VAL A 98 -1.82 -0.98 -6.34
N VAL A 99 -2.94 -1.57 -6.74
CA VAL A 99 -4.27 -0.99 -6.62
C VAL A 99 -5.07 -1.83 -5.61
N PRO A 100 -5.04 -1.47 -4.31
CA PRO A 100 -5.81 -2.21 -3.31
C PRO A 100 -7.31 -2.12 -3.58
N GLU A 101 -8.02 -3.23 -3.36
CA GLU A 101 -9.49 -3.23 -3.43
C GLU A 101 -10.08 -2.32 -2.35
N ALA A 102 -11.30 -1.80 -2.57
CA ALA A 102 -11.92 -0.82 -1.68
C ALA A 102 -12.05 -1.28 -0.21
N ARG A 103 -12.17 -2.59 0.02
CA ARG A 103 -12.30 -3.18 1.37
C ARG A 103 -10.98 -3.73 1.92
N TRP A 104 -9.84 -3.45 1.28
CA TRP A 104 -8.57 -4.06 1.63
C TRP A 104 -8.18 -3.82 3.10
N ILE A 105 -8.25 -2.58 3.59
CA ILE A 105 -7.93 -2.25 4.99
C ILE A 105 -8.93 -2.93 5.96
N GLU A 106 -10.22 -2.91 5.63
CA GLU A 106 -11.27 -3.55 6.42
C GLU A 106 -10.98 -5.05 6.56
N CYS A 107 -10.69 -5.75 5.47
CA CYS A 107 -10.37 -7.17 5.49
C CYS A 107 -9.13 -7.49 6.34
N LEU A 108 -8.06 -6.69 6.24
CA LEU A 108 -6.86 -6.88 7.08
C LEU A 108 -7.18 -6.68 8.57
N ALA A 109 -7.91 -5.62 8.90
CA ALA A 109 -8.30 -5.30 10.28
C ALA A 109 -9.18 -6.39 10.89
N HIS A 110 -10.16 -6.90 10.13
CA HIS A 110 -11.01 -8.02 10.54
C HIS A 110 -10.21 -9.30 10.76
N ALA A 111 -9.36 -9.69 9.80
CA ALA A 111 -8.57 -10.91 9.90
C ALA A 111 -7.65 -10.90 11.14
N VAL A 112 -6.98 -9.78 11.43
CA VAL A 112 -6.16 -9.62 12.65
C VAL A 112 -7.03 -9.70 13.90
N ALA A 113 -8.19 -9.07 13.91
CA ALA A 113 -9.07 -9.05 15.07
C ALA A 113 -9.67 -10.43 15.39
N GLU A 114 -10.03 -11.21 14.36
CA GLU A 114 -10.64 -12.53 14.48
C GLU A 114 -9.64 -13.62 14.85
N THR A 115 -8.46 -13.60 14.22
CA THR A 115 -7.44 -14.65 14.43
C THR A 115 -6.47 -14.33 15.55
N ASN A 116 -6.39 -13.05 15.95
CA ASN A 116 -5.38 -12.54 16.89
C ASN A 116 -3.94 -12.87 16.44
N CYS A 117 -3.69 -12.84 15.13
CA CYS A 117 -2.35 -13.02 14.56
C CYS A 117 -1.51 -11.75 14.62
N ASP A 118 -0.19 -11.90 14.58
CA ASP A 118 0.75 -10.77 14.49
C ASP A 118 0.88 -10.22 13.06
N PHE A 119 0.66 -11.07 12.05
CA PHE A 119 0.77 -10.72 10.63
C PHE A 119 -0.35 -11.37 9.82
N VAL A 120 -0.88 -10.59 8.87
CA VAL A 120 -1.84 -11.06 7.88
C VAL A 120 -1.36 -10.65 6.48
N THR A 121 -1.56 -11.54 5.51
CA THR A 121 -1.30 -11.27 4.10
C THR A 121 -2.53 -11.65 3.30
N GLY A 122 -2.84 -10.86 2.26
CA GLY A 122 -3.98 -11.11 1.39
C GLY A 122 -3.60 -11.74 0.05
N ARG A 123 -4.63 -11.88 -0.79
CA ARG A 123 -4.48 -12.25 -2.19
C ARG A 123 -3.77 -11.14 -2.96
N ILE A 124 -2.84 -11.50 -3.84
CA ILE A 124 -2.15 -10.61 -4.77
C ILE A 124 -2.43 -11.11 -6.19
N LEU A 125 -3.23 -10.35 -6.92
CA LEU A 125 -3.60 -10.67 -8.30
C LEU A 125 -2.80 -9.81 -9.29
N PRO A 126 -2.35 -10.39 -10.41
CA PRO A 126 -1.64 -9.64 -11.42
C PRO A 126 -2.61 -8.75 -12.20
N ARG A 127 -2.22 -7.50 -12.41
CA ARG A 127 -2.85 -6.62 -13.39
C ARG A 127 -2.01 -6.66 -14.67
N TRP A 128 -2.39 -7.53 -15.59
CA TRP A 128 -1.69 -7.70 -16.86
C TRP A 128 -1.93 -6.51 -17.80
N GLU A 129 -0.86 -5.83 -18.23
CA GLU A 129 -0.93 -4.80 -19.27
C GLU A 129 -1.08 -5.42 -20.68
N ILE A 130 -0.58 -6.64 -20.85
CA ILE A 130 -0.67 -7.46 -22.05
C ILE A 130 -1.00 -8.89 -21.66
N ASP A 131 -1.62 -9.65 -22.56
CA ASP A 131 -1.89 -11.06 -22.30
C ASP A 131 -0.60 -11.81 -21.93
N PRO A 132 -0.60 -12.61 -20.84
CA PRO A 132 0.58 -13.35 -20.44
C PRO A 132 0.95 -14.33 -21.55
N PRO A 133 2.25 -14.51 -21.83
CA PRO A 133 2.68 -15.39 -22.89
C PRO A 133 2.26 -16.84 -22.58
N ARG A 134 1.98 -17.63 -23.62
CA ARG A 134 1.43 -18.99 -23.46
C ARG A 134 2.28 -19.93 -22.59
N TRP A 135 3.58 -19.67 -22.47
CA TRP A 135 4.48 -20.46 -21.64
C TRP A 135 4.35 -20.14 -20.14
N LEU A 136 3.78 -18.99 -19.76
CA LEU A 136 3.63 -18.57 -18.37
C LEU A 136 2.42 -19.28 -17.74
N SER A 137 2.66 -20.50 -17.25
CA SER A 137 1.65 -21.27 -16.54
C SER A 137 1.43 -20.75 -15.11
N ARG A 138 0.29 -21.08 -14.50
CA ARG A 138 -0.02 -20.75 -13.09
C ARG A 138 1.00 -21.28 -12.09
N GLN A 139 1.77 -22.30 -12.44
CA GLN A 139 2.83 -22.84 -11.58
C GLN A 139 3.99 -21.85 -11.38
N LEU A 140 4.16 -20.90 -12.31
CA LEU A 140 5.20 -19.87 -12.26
C LEU A 140 4.72 -18.58 -11.58
N TYR A 141 3.45 -18.49 -11.19
CA TYR A 141 2.87 -17.27 -10.63
C TYR A 141 3.51 -16.86 -9.30
N GLY A 142 3.96 -17.82 -8.49
CA GLY A 142 4.72 -17.52 -7.28
C GLY A 142 6.03 -16.76 -7.55
N ALA A 143 6.67 -16.97 -8.70
CA ALA A 143 7.86 -16.22 -9.10
C ALA A 143 7.55 -14.76 -9.47
N LEU A 144 6.28 -14.45 -9.71
CA LEU A 144 5.77 -13.10 -9.99
C LEU A 144 5.06 -12.48 -8.77
N SER A 145 5.23 -13.08 -7.59
CA SER A 145 4.53 -12.67 -6.36
C SER A 145 3.01 -12.66 -6.49
N VAL A 146 2.47 -13.47 -7.39
CA VAL A 146 1.03 -13.71 -7.49
C VAL A 146 0.67 -14.78 -6.48
N PHE A 147 -0.08 -14.38 -5.46
CA PHE A 147 -0.53 -15.24 -4.37
C PHE A 147 -2.05 -15.29 -4.36
N ASP A 148 -2.60 -16.47 -4.64
CA ASP A 148 -4.03 -16.73 -4.54
C ASP A 148 -4.26 -17.95 -3.65
N ASN A 149 -4.49 -17.68 -2.36
CA ASN A 149 -4.73 -18.70 -1.35
C ASN A 149 -6.21 -19.16 -1.32
N GLY A 150 -7.01 -18.83 -2.34
CA GLY A 150 -8.45 -19.13 -2.37
C GLY A 150 -9.29 -18.07 -1.65
N GLU A 151 -10.61 -18.23 -1.65
CA GLU A 151 -11.53 -17.38 -0.87
C GLU A 151 -11.46 -17.83 0.59
N ALA A 152 -10.82 -17.01 1.42
CA ALA A 152 -10.93 -17.10 2.87
C ALA A 152 -11.96 -16.08 3.34
#